data_AF-A0AAW7A7Z0-F1
#
_entry.id   AF-A0AAW7A7Z0-F1
#
_cell.length_a   1.000
_cell.length_b   1.000
_cell.length_c   1.000
_cell.angle_alpha   90.00
_cell.angle_beta   90.00
_cell.angle_gamma   90.00
#
_symmetry.space_group_name_H-M   'P 1'
#
loop_
_entity.id
_entity.type
_entity.pdbx_description
1 polymer ?
#
loop_
_entity_poly.entity_id
_entity_poly.type
_entity_poly.pdbx_seq_one_letter_code
_entity_poly.pdbx_strand_id
1 'polypeptide(L)'
;MMKKGFIYLLPLLLVGCSAKVDKLSYLKVWDDKWQECDKIGKQTILDFPKSEWFESLSLDDKREVFLYIHFLKDYECTQVEASNLKAVLNEVDITTLNEVLKGFIYFDKPSDSRIQHLDQRQVEVLSGEISSPFNAISTAETMGLVEQQ
;
A
#
# COMPACT_ATOMS: atom_id res chain seq x y z
N MET A 1 -44.10 45.67 -44.13
CA MET A 1 -44.83 44.67 -43.33
C MET A 1 -43.79 43.79 -42.64
N MET A 2 -43.51 44.05 -41.36
CA MET A 2 -42.43 43.40 -40.59
C MET A 2 -42.81 41.97 -40.21
N LYS A 3 -42.04 40.97 -40.67
CA LYS A 3 -42.09 39.62 -40.09
C LYS A 3 -41.03 39.52 -38.99
N LYS A 4 -41.47 39.69 -37.74
CA LYS A 4 -40.72 39.32 -36.55
C LYS A 4 -40.78 37.79 -36.43
N GLY A 5 -39.66 37.11 -36.71
CA GLY A 5 -39.50 35.68 -36.48
C GLY A 5 -38.64 35.45 -35.25
N PHE A 6 -39.23 34.89 -34.21
CA PHE A 6 -38.63 34.55 -32.91
C PHE A 6 -37.36 33.70 -33.07
N ILE A 7 -36.23 34.18 -32.53
CA ILE A 7 -35.03 33.36 -32.31
C ILE A 7 -35.34 32.47 -31.09
N TYR A 8 -35.59 31.18 -31.32
CA TYR A 8 -35.65 30.19 -30.25
C TYR A 8 -34.21 29.87 -29.81
N LEU A 9 -33.76 30.49 -28.73
CA LEU A 9 -32.61 30.05 -27.96
C LEU A 9 -32.99 28.75 -27.24
N LEU A 10 -32.54 27.62 -27.78
CA LEU A 10 -32.61 26.32 -27.13
C LEU A 10 -31.65 26.35 -25.93
N PRO A 11 -32.12 26.23 -24.67
CA PRO A 11 -31.20 26.08 -23.56
C PRO A 11 -30.64 24.66 -23.63
N LEU A 12 -29.34 24.53 -23.96
CA LEU A 12 -28.62 23.29 -23.72
C LEU A 12 -28.69 23.00 -22.22
N LEU A 13 -29.58 22.08 -21.84
CA LEU A 13 -29.55 21.45 -20.54
C LEU A 13 -28.24 20.67 -20.47
N LEU A 14 -27.22 21.29 -19.86
CA LEU A 14 -26.05 20.61 -19.33
C LEU A 14 -26.55 19.69 -18.22
N VAL A 15 -27.05 18.52 -18.60
CA VAL A 15 -27.26 17.41 -17.67
C VAL A 15 -25.86 16.94 -17.29
N GLY A 16 -25.29 17.59 -16.27
CA GLY A 16 -24.13 17.07 -15.58
C GLY A 16 -24.54 15.74 -14.96
N CYS A 17 -24.26 14.63 -15.66
CA CYS A 17 -24.30 13.33 -15.04
C CYS A 17 -23.32 13.36 -13.87
N SER A 18 -23.84 13.53 -12.66
CA SER A 18 -23.13 13.14 -11.45
C SER A 18 -23.00 11.63 -11.50
N ALA A 19 -22.00 11.13 -12.23
CA ALA A 19 -21.64 9.71 -12.21
C ALA A 19 -21.32 9.37 -10.75
N LYS A 20 -22.15 8.52 -10.13
CA LYS A 20 -21.85 8.01 -8.79
C LYS A 20 -20.55 7.22 -8.89
N VAL A 21 -19.56 7.58 -8.10
CA VAL A 21 -18.31 6.83 -7.99
C VAL A 21 -18.63 5.42 -7.49
N ASP A 22 -18.29 4.40 -8.28
CA ASP A 22 -18.51 3.01 -7.91
C ASP A 22 -17.42 2.50 -6.96
N LYS A 23 -17.67 2.70 -5.66
CA LYS A 23 -16.72 2.36 -4.60
C LYS A 23 -16.49 0.87 -4.45
N LEU A 24 -17.48 0.05 -4.77
CA LEU A 24 -17.36 -1.40 -4.67
C LEU A 24 -16.31 -1.91 -5.66
N SER A 25 -16.25 -1.30 -6.85
CA SER A 25 -15.19 -1.59 -7.82
C SER A 25 -13.80 -1.22 -7.29
N TYR A 26 -13.61 -0.08 -6.61
CA TYR A 26 -12.32 0.26 -6.00
C TYR A 26 -11.93 -0.71 -4.88
N LEU A 27 -12.89 -1.11 -4.04
CA LEU A 27 -12.65 -2.10 -2.97
C LEU A 27 -12.23 -3.45 -3.56
N LYS A 28 -12.93 -3.90 -4.61
CA LYS A 28 -12.60 -5.14 -5.30
C LYS A 28 -11.20 -5.09 -5.94
N VAL A 29 -10.86 -3.99 -6.60
CA VAL A 29 -9.52 -3.83 -7.20
C VAL A 29 -8.42 -3.91 -6.15
N TRP A 30 -8.61 -3.28 -4.99
CA TRP A 30 -7.66 -3.39 -3.88
C TRP A 30 -7.60 -4.82 -3.30
N ASP A 31 -8.73 -5.48 -3.10
CA ASP A 31 -8.80 -6.87 -2.60
C ASP A 31 -8.11 -7.85 -3.56
N ASP A 32 -8.38 -7.75 -4.87
CA ASP A 32 -7.74 -8.56 -5.90
C ASP A 32 -6.21 -8.37 -5.87
N LYS A 33 -5.75 -7.11 -5.73
CA LYS A 33 -4.30 -6.81 -5.65
C LYS A 33 -3.69 -7.34 -4.36
N TRP A 34 -4.37 -7.19 -3.23
CA TRP A 34 -3.92 -7.73 -1.95
C TRP A 34 -3.73 -9.25 -2.03
N GLN A 35 -4.70 -9.99 -2.59
CA GLN A 35 -4.59 -11.44 -2.74
C GLN A 35 -3.42 -11.85 -3.66
N GLU A 36 -3.15 -11.07 -4.71
CA GLU A 36 -1.97 -11.26 -5.57
C GLU A 36 -0.67 -11.08 -4.77
N CYS A 37 -0.56 -9.99 -4.01
CA CYS A 37 0.61 -9.66 -3.19
C CYS A 37 0.86 -10.68 -2.08
N ASP A 38 -0.19 -11.12 -1.37
CA ASP A 38 -0.12 -12.17 -0.35
C ASP A 38 0.36 -13.51 -0.95
N LYS A 39 -0.11 -13.85 -2.14
CA LYS A 39 0.36 -15.05 -2.86
C LYS A 39 1.85 -14.94 -3.20
N ILE A 40 2.29 -13.80 -3.72
CA ILE A 40 3.71 -13.54 -4.01
C ILE A 40 4.53 -13.65 -2.72
N GLY A 41 4.10 -12.98 -1.64
CA GLY A 41 4.77 -13.00 -0.35
C GLY A 41 4.93 -14.41 0.22
N LYS A 42 3.92 -15.27 0.10
CA LYS A 42 4.01 -16.66 0.58
C LYS A 42 4.98 -17.53 -0.23
N GLN A 43 5.14 -17.25 -1.53
CA GLN A 43 5.89 -18.08 -2.46
C GLN A 43 7.35 -17.66 -2.63
N THR A 44 7.66 -16.38 -2.40
CA THR A 44 9.00 -15.83 -2.59
C THR A 44 9.86 -16.05 -1.35
N ILE A 45 10.86 -16.92 -1.45
CA ILE A 45 11.95 -16.97 -0.48
C ILE A 45 13.03 -16.01 -0.96
N LEU A 46 13.31 -14.99 -0.17
CA LEU A 46 14.26 -13.94 -0.52
C LEU A 46 15.64 -14.31 0.03
N ASP A 47 16.69 -14.09 -0.77
CA ASP A 47 18.04 -13.94 -0.22
C ASP A 47 18.17 -12.48 0.22
N PHE A 48 17.99 -12.24 1.52
CA PHE A 48 17.87 -10.89 2.04
C PHE A 48 19.21 -10.17 1.90
N PRO A 49 19.24 -8.97 1.27
CA PRO A 49 20.47 -8.21 1.08
C PRO A 49 21.15 -7.90 2.42
N LYS A 50 22.45 -8.10 2.51
CA LYS A 50 23.24 -7.90 3.73
C LYS A 50 24.33 -6.89 3.47
N SER A 51 24.11 -5.65 3.90
CA SER A 51 25.13 -4.61 3.88
C SER A 51 25.99 -4.67 5.13
N GLU A 52 27.20 -4.10 5.09
CA GLU A 52 28.06 -3.97 6.27
C GLU A 52 27.34 -3.24 7.42
N TRP A 53 26.52 -2.24 7.08
CA TRP A 53 25.67 -1.55 8.04
C TRP A 53 24.67 -2.49 8.69
N PHE A 54 23.90 -3.23 7.89
CA PHE A 54 22.90 -4.16 8.42
C PHE A 54 23.55 -5.20 9.33
N GLU A 55 24.70 -5.74 8.92
CA GLU A 55 25.43 -6.74 9.71
C GLU A 55 26.00 -6.21 11.03
N SER A 56 26.27 -4.91 11.11
CA SER A 56 26.75 -4.26 12.33
C SER A 56 25.68 -4.04 13.41
N LEU A 57 24.40 -4.19 13.05
CA LEU A 57 23.27 -3.98 13.96
C LEU A 57 23.20 -5.07 15.05
N SER A 58 22.58 -4.72 16.18
CA SER A 58 22.18 -5.71 17.18
C SER A 58 21.17 -6.70 16.60
N LEU A 59 21.05 -7.89 17.18
CA LEU A 59 20.08 -8.89 16.69
C LEU A 59 18.64 -8.36 16.72
N ASP A 60 18.29 -7.59 17.75
CA ASP A 60 16.96 -6.99 17.87
C ASP A 60 16.74 -5.90 16.83
N ASP A 61 17.74 -5.04 16.57
CA ASP A 61 17.65 -4.05 15.48
C ASP A 61 17.56 -4.71 14.10
N LYS A 62 18.29 -5.82 13.86
CA LYS A 62 18.17 -6.61 12.63
C LYS A 62 16.74 -7.12 12.43
N ARG A 63 16.12 -7.64 13.50
CA ARG A 63 14.72 -8.12 13.46
C ARG A 63 13.74 -6.99 13.18
N GLU A 64 13.90 -5.83 13.80
CA GLU A 64 13.02 -4.69 13.59
C GLU A 64 13.13 -4.12 12.18
N VAL A 65 14.35 -3.98 11.65
CA VAL A 65 14.58 -3.57 10.24
C VAL A 65 13.99 -4.58 9.28
N PHE A 66 14.22 -5.88 9.51
CA PHE A 66 13.67 -6.96 8.70
C PHE A 66 12.13 -6.91 8.65
N LEU A 67 11.47 -6.81 9.80
CA LEU A 67 10.01 -6.75 9.89
C LEU A 67 9.46 -5.47 9.27
N TYR A 68 10.10 -4.32 9.50
CA TYR A 68 9.71 -3.06 8.87
C TYR A 68 9.75 -3.18 7.33
N ILE A 69 10.86 -3.69 6.78
CA ILE A 69 11.01 -3.87 5.33
C ILE A 69 9.98 -4.88 4.81
N HIS A 70 9.74 -6.00 5.49
CA HIS A 70 8.71 -6.95 5.12
C HIS A 70 7.33 -6.27 4.97
N PHE A 71 6.86 -5.57 5.99
CA PHE A 71 5.57 -4.87 5.94
C PHE A 71 5.57 -3.73 4.92
N LEU A 72 6.71 -3.08 4.70
CA LEU A 72 6.84 -2.03 3.70
C LEU A 72 6.63 -2.59 2.29
N LYS A 73 7.20 -3.77 1.98
CA LYS A 73 7.03 -4.42 0.67
C LYS A 73 5.60 -4.92 0.45
N ASP A 74 4.96 -5.42 1.49
CA ASP A 74 3.54 -5.78 1.47
C ASP A 74 2.66 -4.56 1.14
N TYR A 75 2.89 -3.44 1.83
CA TYR A 75 2.20 -2.18 1.55
C TYR A 75 2.49 -1.64 0.14
N GLU A 76 3.76 -1.55 -0.26
CA GLU A 76 4.17 -1.01 -1.57
C GLU A 76 3.53 -1.77 -2.73
N CYS A 77 3.33 -3.09 -2.58
CA CYS A 77 2.70 -3.93 -3.59
C CYS A 77 1.23 -3.55 -3.88
N THR A 78 0.54 -2.93 -2.93
CA THR A 78 -0.89 -2.55 -3.02
C THR A 78 -1.10 -1.03 -2.95
N GLN A 79 -0.02 -0.25 -2.89
CA GLN A 79 -0.06 1.17 -2.53
C GLN A 79 -0.96 2.00 -3.46
N VAL A 80 -0.93 1.71 -4.76
CA VAL A 80 -1.70 2.45 -5.77
C VAL A 80 -3.19 2.21 -5.56
N GLU A 81 -3.60 0.96 -5.44
CA GLU A 81 -4.98 0.53 -5.25
C GLU A 81 -5.51 1.01 -3.89
N ALA A 82 -4.70 0.90 -2.83
CA ALA A 82 -5.04 1.39 -1.50
C ALA A 82 -5.25 2.92 -1.50
N SER A 83 -4.39 3.67 -2.20
CA SER A 83 -4.52 5.13 -2.32
C SER A 83 -5.78 5.53 -3.09
N ASN A 84 -6.10 4.83 -4.17
CA ASN A 84 -7.32 5.05 -4.95
C ASN A 84 -8.57 4.75 -4.12
N LEU A 85 -8.58 3.65 -3.37
CA LEU A 85 -9.68 3.30 -2.46
C LEU A 85 -9.86 4.36 -1.36
N LYS A 86 -8.77 4.82 -0.72
CA LYS A 86 -8.81 5.90 0.28
C LYS A 86 -9.42 7.18 -0.25
N ALA A 87 -9.04 7.60 -1.46
CA ALA A 87 -9.58 8.80 -2.09
C ALA A 87 -11.11 8.74 -2.20
N VAL A 88 -11.63 7.62 -2.68
CA VAL A 88 -13.07 7.40 -2.87
C VAL A 88 -13.84 7.24 -1.57
N LEU A 89 -13.21 6.69 -0.53
CA LEU A 89 -13.82 6.56 0.81
C LEU A 89 -13.86 7.89 1.56
N ASN A 90 -12.90 8.80 1.34
CA ASN A 90 -12.86 10.10 2.00
C ASN A 90 -13.90 11.09 1.44
N GLU A 91 -14.36 10.92 0.19
CA GLU A 91 -15.34 11.81 -0.46
C GLU A 91 -16.76 11.73 0.13
N VAL A 92 -17.06 10.65 0.84
CA VAL A 92 -18.38 10.40 1.39
C VAL A 92 -18.11 9.83 2.76
N ASP A 93 -18.49 10.55 3.80
CA ASP A 93 -18.25 10.37 5.24
C ASP A 93 -18.44 8.93 5.79
N ILE A 94 -17.74 7.94 5.21
CA ILE A 94 -17.74 6.51 5.53
C ILE A 94 -16.47 6.26 6.33
N THR A 95 -16.43 6.87 7.50
CA THR A 95 -15.30 6.82 8.44
C THR A 95 -15.06 5.40 8.95
N THR A 96 -16.13 4.63 9.21
CA THR A 96 -16.03 3.27 9.76
C THR A 96 -15.33 2.28 8.84
N LEU A 97 -15.63 2.28 7.53
CA LEU A 97 -14.97 1.36 6.58
C LEU A 97 -13.49 1.73 6.43
N ASN A 98 -13.17 3.03 6.40
CA ASN A 98 -11.79 3.48 6.37
C ASN A 98 -11.03 3.00 7.62
N GLU A 99 -11.59 3.15 8.82
CA GLU A 99 -10.97 2.66 10.06
C GLU A 99 -10.77 1.14 10.09
N VAL A 100 -11.73 0.37 9.58
CA VAL A 100 -11.58 -1.09 9.46
C VAL A 100 -10.43 -1.44 8.52
N LEU A 101 -10.33 -0.77 7.37
CA LEU A 101 -9.29 -1.04 6.37
C LEU A 101 -7.89 -0.65 6.87
N LYS A 102 -7.74 0.40 7.68
CA LYS A 102 -6.46 0.77 8.31
C LYS A 102 -5.84 -0.33 9.18
N GLY A 103 -6.65 -1.27 9.67
CA GLY A 103 -6.17 -2.43 10.42
C GLY A 103 -5.48 -3.50 9.58
N PHE A 104 -5.53 -3.42 8.24
CA PHE A 104 -4.94 -4.42 7.36
C PHE A 104 -3.53 -4.00 6.91
N ILE A 105 -2.58 -4.95 6.97
CA ILE A 105 -1.14 -4.80 6.65
C ILE A 105 -0.89 -4.18 5.26
N TYR A 106 -1.86 -4.32 4.35
CA TYR A 106 -1.80 -3.90 2.95
C TYR A 106 -2.56 -2.59 2.68
N PHE A 107 -2.96 -1.84 3.71
CA PHE A 107 -3.71 -0.60 3.51
C PHE A 107 -2.91 0.65 3.88
N ASP A 108 -2.20 0.63 5.00
CA ASP A 108 -1.39 1.75 5.47
C ASP A 108 0.11 1.42 5.46
N LYS A 109 0.92 2.46 5.22
CA LYS A 109 2.36 2.34 5.33
C LYS A 109 2.73 1.93 6.77
N PRO A 110 3.63 0.96 6.97
CA PRO A 110 4.05 0.59 8.31
C PRO A 110 4.72 1.76 9.04
N SER A 111 4.52 1.82 10.36
CA SER A 111 5.22 2.77 11.23
C SER A 111 6.71 2.44 11.30
N ASP A 112 7.56 3.46 11.21
CA ASP A 112 9.01 3.39 11.39
C ASP A 112 9.45 3.64 12.85
N SER A 113 8.52 3.83 13.78
CA SER A 113 8.80 4.21 15.16
C SER A 113 9.76 3.27 15.90
N ARG A 114 9.79 1.98 15.56
CA ARG A 114 10.69 0.98 16.15
C ARG A 114 12.08 0.96 15.54
N ILE A 115 12.28 1.63 14.41
CA ILE A 115 13.57 1.74 13.73
C ILE A 115 14.06 3.19 13.63
N GLN A 116 13.31 4.17 14.14
CA GLN A 116 13.61 5.61 14.00
C GLN A 116 14.98 6.02 14.55
N HIS A 117 15.53 5.25 15.50
CA HIS A 117 16.85 5.47 16.09
C HIS A 117 18.00 5.00 15.19
N LEU A 118 17.70 4.28 14.11
CA LEU A 118 18.67 3.77 13.14
C LEU A 118 18.90 4.75 11.98
N ASP A 119 19.94 4.50 11.19
CA ASP A 119 20.21 5.28 9.97
C ASP A 119 19.15 4.97 8.90
N GLN A 120 18.18 5.87 8.75
CA GLN A 120 17.08 5.71 7.82
C GLN A 120 17.53 5.63 6.36
N ARG A 121 18.63 6.29 6.00
CA ARG A 121 19.14 6.22 4.62
C ARG A 121 19.60 4.81 4.29
N GLN A 122 20.19 4.12 5.25
CA GLN A 122 20.61 2.73 5.06
C GLN A 122 19.41 1.79 4.97
N VAL A 123 18.36 2.02 5.78
CA VAL A 123 17.09 1.30 5.67
C VAL A 123 16.48 1.48 4.28
N GLU A 124 16.46 2.71 3.74
CA GLU A 124 15.95 3.01 2.41
C GLU A 124 16.75 2.32 1.30
N VAL A 125 18.08 2.38 1.36
CA VAL A 125 18.97 1.71 0.41
C VAL A 125 18.70 0.20 0.42
N LEU A 126 18.68 -0.40 1.61
CA LEU A 126 18.45 -1.83 1.79
C LEU A 126 17.07 -2.25 1.29
N SER A 127 16.03 -1.48 1.61
CA SER A 127 14.67 -1.69 1.11
C SER A 127 14.60 -1.58 -0.42
N GLY A 128 15.37 -0.68 -1.02
CA GLY A 128 15.43 -0.48 -2.47
C GLY A 128 15.99 -1.65 -3.27
N GLU A 129 16.75 -2.54 -2.62
CA GLU A 129 17.24 -3.78 -3.23
C GLU A 129 16.18 -4.88 -3.30
N ILE A 130 15.06 -4.71 -2.61
CA ILE A 130 13.97 -5.69 -2.53
C ILE A 130 12.77 -5.15 -3.33
N SER A 131 12.40 -5.87 -4.37
CA SER A 131 11.41 -5.43 -5.35
C SER A 131 9.97 -5.89 -5.08
N SER A 132 9.75 -6.85 -4.18
CA SER A 132 8.43 -7.47 -3.98
C SER A 132 8.22 -7.98 -2.56
N PRO A 133 6.96 -8.27 -2.18
CA PRO A 133 6.66 -9.09 -1.01
C PRO A 133 7.47 -10.39 -0.98
N PHE A 134 7.75 -10.88 0.22
CA PHE A 134 8.52 -12.09 0.45
C PHE A 134 8.06 -12.81 1.73
N ASN A 135 8.46 -14.08 1.85
CA ASN A 135 8.05 -14.94 2.94
C ASN A 135 8.88 -14.60 4.17
N ALA A 136 8.29 -13.86 5.10
CA ALA A 136 8.98 -13.39 6.30
C ALA A 136 9.55 -14.53 7.15
N ILE A 137 8.80 -15.64 7.31
CA ILE A 137 9.21 -16.75 8.17
C ILE A 137 10.42 -17.45 7.55
N SER A 138 10.29 -17.94 6.30
CA SER A 138 11.36 -18.67 5.63
C SER A 138 12.61 -17.80 5.43
N THR A 139 12.43 -16.50 5.16
CA THR A 139 13.57 -15.58 5.03
C THR A 139 14.23 -15.28 6.38
N ALA A 140 13.46 -15.11 7.46
CA ALA A 140 14.03 -14.92 8.79
C ALA A 140 14.81 -16.15 9.27
N GLU A 141 14.34 -17.36 8.93
CA GLU A 141 15.04 -18.63 9.20
C GLU A 141 16.39 -18.69 8.48
N THR A 142 16.44 -18.38 7.17
CA THR A 142 17.70 -18.40 6.41
C THR A 142 18.69 -17.34 6.89
N MET A 143 18.20 -16.23 7.44
CA MET A 143 19.01 -15.18 8.04
C MET A 143 19.45 -15.47 9.48
N GLY A 144 18.90 -16.50 10.12
CA GLY A 144 19.16 -16.77 11.54
C GLY A 144 18.56 -15.73 12.49
N LEU A 145 17.46 -15.08 12.09
CA LEU A 145 16.78 -14.06 12.91
C LEU A 145 15.76 -14.65 13.89
N VAL A 146 15.33 -15.91 13.69
CA VAL A 146 14.46 -16.66 14.59
C VAL A 146 15.27 -17.65 15.43
N GLU A 147 14.90 -17.80 16.71
CA GLU A 147 15.44 -18.88 17.54
C GLU A 147 14.87 -20.23 17.06
N GLN A 148 15.74 -21.20 16.83
CA GLN A 148 15.30 -22.59 16.63
C GLN A 148 14.83 -23.12 17.98
N GLN A 149 13.52 -23.37 18.11
CA GLN A 149 12.96 -24.10 19.24
C GLN A 149 13.28 -25.59 19.14
#